data_AF-A0A8J4XW76-F1
#
_entry.id   AF-A0A8J4XW76-F1
#
_cell.length_a   1.000
_cell.length_b   1.000
_cell.length_c   1.000
_cell.angle_alpha   90.00
_cell.angle_beta   90.00
_cell.angle_gamma   90.00
#
_symmetry.space_group_name_H-M   'P 1'
#
loop_
_entity.id
_entity.type
_entity.pdbx_description
1 polymer ?
#
loop_
_entity_poly.entity_id
_entity_poly.type
_entity_poly.pdbx_seq_one_letter_code
_entity_poly.pdbx_strand_id
1 'polypeptide(L)'
;MHKSAFMAMLPWFAHYDHTNYTCWGVIYGADISQLDSSHPDIYQQFMDGDYVVKSTRKSFNQISTDLALEHVNKVGKVAGGLIGITRTDSARDKWCLAYNERSRIVDEITSMFGMAIDDTEYAPSAYKDVSPARIKRDREDVQKLQEKLSRFTIFDSESNAGDELTCLMTMDLAPENIKNALLTAETMEIKDQRICGIKDLQTRHRLSCKIETVHRVLH
;
A
#
# COMPACT_ATOMS: atom_id res chain seq x y z
N MET A 1 -10.06 11.23 5.65
CA MET A 1 -9.62 11.10 4.24
C MET A 1 -9.46 9.64 3.80
N HIS A 2 -8.79 8.77 4.56
CA HIS A 2 -8.58 7.36 4.17
C HIS A 2 -9.89 6.56 3.96
N LYS A 3 -10.79 6.55 4.95
CA LYS A 3 -12.09 5.86 4.88
C LYS A 3 -12.90 6.29 3.65
N SER A 4 -13.09 7.60 3.46
CA SER A 4 -13.89 8.13 2.35
C SER A 4 -13.29 7.76 0.98
N ALA A 5 -11.97 7.84 0.83
CA ALA A 5 -11.29 7.45 -0.41
C ALA A 5 -11.45 5.95 -0.70
N PHE A 6 -11.25 5.09 0.30
CA PHE A 6 -11.41 3.65 0.13
C PHE A 6 -12.85 3.27 -0.24
N MET A 7 -13.84 3.88 0.43
CA MET A 7 -15.26 3.63 0.14
C MET A 7 -15.66 4.07 -1.26
N ALA A 8 -15.12 5.19 -1.75
CA ALA A 8 -15.35 5.65 -3.12
C ALA A 8 -14.80 4.67 -4.18
N MET A 9 -13.83 3.83 -3.82
CA MET A 9 -13.25 2.82 -4.72
C MET A 9 -14.05 1.51 -4.75
N LEU A 10 -14.90 1.24 -3.76
CA LEU A 10 -15.63 -0.04 -3.67
C LEU A 10 -16.53 -0.35 -4.87
N PRO A 11 -17.30 0.59 -5.45
CA PRO A 11 -18.10 0.32 -6.65
C PRO A 11 -17.24 -0.17 -7.80
N TRP A 12 -16.06 0.42 -7.98
CA TRP A 12 -15.11 0.05 -9.01
C TRP A 12 -14.53 -1.36 -8.80
N PHE A 13 -14.23 -1.74 -7.56
CA PHE A 13 -13.79 -3.11 -7.25
C PHE A 13 -14.90 -4.13 -7.54
N ALA A 14 -16.15 -3.80 -7.23
CA ALA A 14 -17.29 -4.65 -7.51
C ALA A 14 -17.49 -4.84 -9.02
N HIS A 15 -17.36 -3.75 -9.78
CA HIS A 15 -17.62 -3.74 -11.22
C HIS A 15 -16.54 -4.46 -12.03
N TYR A 16 -15.27 -4.36 -11.63
CA TYR A 16 -14.14 -4.98 -12.34
C TYR A 16 -13.68 -6.31 -11.74
N ASP A 17 -14.61 -7.07 -11.18
CA ASP A 17 -14.39 -8.43 -10.64
C ASP A 17 -13.25 -8.54 -9.60
N HIS A 18 -12.92 -7.45 -8.90
CA HIS A 18 -12.02 -7.47 -7.75
C HIS A 18 -12.75 -7.98 -6.50
N THR A 19 -13.41 -9.15 -6.62
CA THR A 19 -14.33 -9.72 -5.64
C THR A 19 -13.74 -9.80 -4.24
N ASN A 20 -12.47 -10.18 -4.10
CA ASN A 20 -11.80 -10.22 -2.80
C ASN A 20 -11.72 -8.82 -2.16
N TYR A 21 -11.34 -7.80 -2.93
CA TYR A 21 -11.28 -6.42 -2.45
C TYR A 21 -12.67 -5.87 -2.13
N THR A 22 -13.68 -6.20 -2.92
CA THR A 22 -15.07 -5.81 -2.65
C THR A 22 -15.59 -6.45 -1.37
N CYS A 23 -15.44 -7.77 -1.22
CA CYS A 23 -15.92 -8.50 -0.05
C CYS A 23 -15.26 -8.02 1.24
N TRP A 24 -13.92 -7.99 1.27
CA TRP A 24 -13.19 -7.52 2.45
C TRP A 24 -13.35 -6.02 2.66
N GLY A 25 -13.46 -5.25 1.58
CA GLY A 25 -13.62 -3.82 1.64
C GLY A 25 -14.96 -3.38 2.22
N VAL A 26 -16.05 -4.08 1.95
CA VAL A 26 -17.36 -3.83 2.59
C VAL A 26 -17.32 -4.16 4.08
N ILE A 27 -16.66 -5.26 4.48
CA ILE A 27 -16.48 -5.63 5.90
C ILE A 27 -15.64 -4.57 6.61
N TYR A 28 -14.46 -4.27 6.07
CA TYR A 28 -13.60 -3.20 6.56
C TYR A 28 -14.37 -1.88 6.69
N GLY A 29 -15.20 -1.57 5.69
CA GLY A 29 -15.99 -0.37 5.67
C GLY A 29 -17.03 -0.28 6.79
N ALA A 30 -17.69 -1.40 7.10
CA ALA A 30 -18.62 -1.50 8.22
C ALA A 30 -17.89 -1.38 9.58
N ASP A 31 -16.72 -2.02 9.70
CA ASP A 31 -15.92 -2.03 10.92
C ASP A 31 -15.36 -0.64 11.22
N ILE A 32 -14.72 0.02 10.23
CA ILE A 32 -14.19 1.38 10.40
C ILE A 32 -15.29 2.44 10.60
N SER A 33 -16.54 2.12 10.25
CA SER A 33 -17.68 3.00 10.54
C SER A 33 -18.20 2.91 11.96
N GLN A 34 -17.88 1.83 12.68
CA GLN A 34 -18.26 1.61 14.07
C GLN A 34 -17.03 1.69 15.00
N LEU A 35 -15.89 2.17 14.51
CA LEU A 35 -14.64 2.15 15.26
C LEU A 35 -14.72 3.03 16.52
N ASP A 36 -15.41 4.16 16.43
CA ASP A 36 -15.66 5.12 17.52
C ASP A 36 -16.39 4.50 18.71
N SER A 37 -17.36 3.63 18.43
CA SER A 37 -18.24 3.00 19.41
C SER A 37 -17.75 1.63 19.87
N SER A 38 -17.12 0.86 18.97
CA SER A 38 -16.61 -0.48 19.29
C SER A 38 -15.24 -0.45 19.98
N HIS A 39 -14.36 0.48 19.59
CA HIS A 39 -12.99 0.58 20.09
C HIS A 39 -12.55 2.06 20.17
N PRO A 40 -13.10 2.84 21.11
CA PRO A 40 -12.86 4.29 21.21
C PRO A 40 -11.37 4.63 21.35
N ASP A 41 -10.59 3.80 22.04
CA ASP A 41 -9.14 4.00 22.22
C ASP A 41 -8.38 3.89 20.90
N ILE A 42 -8.78 2.96 20.02
CA ILE A 42 -8.19 2.77 18.69
C ILE A 42 -8.63 3.91 17.77
N TYR A 43 -9.90 4.31 17.85
CA TYR A 43 -10.41 5.46 17.11
C TYR A 43 -9.63 6.73 17.45
N GLN A 44 -9.33 6.96 18.73
CA GLN A 44 -8.55 8.12 19.16
C GLN A 44 -7.13 8.07 18.59
N GLN A 45 -6.43 6.93 18.70
CA GLN A 45 -5.11 6.74 18.07
C GLN A 45 -5.15 6.99 16.56
N PHE A 46 -6.20 6.53 15.88
CA PHE A 46 -6.37 6.78 14.45
C PHE A 46 -6.55 8.27 14.13
N MET A 47 -7.29 9.01 14.97
CA MET A 47 -7.46 10.47 14.84
C MET A 47 -6.19 11.24 15.18
N ASP A 48 -5.39 10.74 16.11
CA ASP A 48 -4.09 11.31 16.49
C ASP A 48 -3.01 11.03 15.42
N GLY A 49 -3.31 10.16 14.46
CA GLY A 49 -2.43 9.82 13.34
C GLY A 49 -1.53 8.61 13.59
N ASP A 50 -1.78 7.83 14.64
CA ASP A 50 -0.96 6.68 15.06
C ASP A 50 -1.21 5.41 14.21
N TYR A 51 -1.48 5.57 12.92
CA TYR A 51 -1.59 4.49 11.94
C TYR A 51 -0.43 4.48 10.93
N VAL A 52 0.56 5.36 11.13
CA VAL A 52 1.77 5.47 10.32
C VAL A 52 3.01 5.23 11.17
N VAL A 53 4.04 4.65 10.58
CA VAL A 53 5.33 4.43 11.22
C VAL A 53 6.29 5.54 10.83
N LYS A 54 7.06 6.02 11.81
CA LYS A 54 8.08 7.04 11.61
C LYS A 54 9.45 6.47 12.00
N SER A 55 10.36 6.36 11.04
CA SER A 55 11.70 5.79 11.31
C SER A 55 12.68 6.79 11.90
N THR A 56 12.53 8.10 11.64
CA THR A 56 13.46 9.14 12.11
C THR A 56 12.71 10.39 12.58
N ARG A 57 13.38 11.33 13.26
CA ARG A 57 12.73 12.57 13.73
C ARG A 57 12.40 13.57 12.61
N LYS A 58 12.92 13.35 11.39
CA LYS A 58 12.73 14.22 10.21
C LYS A 58 11.24 14.41 9.87
N SER A 59 10.91 15.52 9.22
CA SER A 59 9.56 15.79 8.72
C SER A 59 9.26 14.97 7.46
N PHE A 60 7.98 14.69 7.18
CA PHE A 60 7.51 14.03 5.94
C PHE A 60 8.09 12.63 5.65
N ASN A 61 8.36 11.85 6.69
CA ASN A 61 8.89 10.47 6.58
C ASN A 61 7.94 9.41 7.19
N GLN A 62 6.69 9.80 7.47
CA GLN A 62 5.68 8.87 7.93
C GLN A 62 5.27 7.96 6.77
N ILE A 63 5.29 6.66 7.01
CA ILE A 63 4.96 5.62 6.03
C ILE A 63 3.91 4.67 6.59
N SER A 64 3.18 3.96 5.74
CA SER A 64 2.29 2.91 6.22
C SER A 64 3.08 1.78 6.89
N THR A 65 2.44 1.08 7.83
CA THR A 65 3.07 -0.05 8.54
C THR A 65 3.54 -1.15 7.59
N ASP A 66 2.79 -1.42 6.52
CA ASP A 66 3.17 -2.40 5.50
C ASP A 66 4.44 -1.96 4.75
N LEU A 67 4.54 -0.69 4.38
CA LEU A 67 5.75 -0.15 3.73
C LEU A 67 6.96 -0.17 4.69
N ALA A 68 6.74 0.10 5.98
CA ALA A 68 7.78 -0.03 6.99
C ALA A 68 8.28 -1.48 7.11
N LEU A 69 7.36 -2.45 7.11
CA LEU A 69 7.71 -3.88 7.08
C LEU A 69 8.44 -4.25 5.80
N GLU A 70 8.05 -3.70 4.64
CA GLU A 70 8.76 -3.91 3.38
C GLU A 70 10.21 -3.38 3.46
N HIS A 71 10.42 -2.21 4.06
CA HIS A 71 11.77 -1.67 4.29
C HIS A 71 12.62 -2.59 5.16
N VAL A 72 12.08 -3.09 6.28
CA VAL A 72 12.77 -4.05 7.14
C VAL A 72 13.08 -5.35 6.38
N ASN A 73 12.10 -5.87 5.64
CA ASN A 73 12.27 -7.07 4.83
C ASN A 73 13.32 -6.88 3.74
N LYS A 74 13.41 -5.69 3.13
CA LYS A 74 14.42 -5.35 2.12
C LYS A 74 15.83 -5.41 2.68
N VAL A 75 16.04 -4.98 3.93
CA VAL A 75 17.34 -5.12 4.63
C VAL A 75 17.70 -6.60 4.81
N GLY A 76 16.71 -7.45 5.08
CA GLY A 76 16.90 -8.90 5.15
C GLY A 76 17.14 -9.58 3.79
N LYS A 77 16.60 -9.02 2.70
CA LYS A 77 16.70 -9.56 1.33
C LYS A 77 18.03 -9.16 0.64
N VAL A 78 19.15 -9.40 1.31
CA VAL A 78 20.50 -9.21 0.77
C VAL A 78 21.24 -10.54 0.62
N ALA A 79 22.31 -10.55 -0.17
CA ALA A 79 23.21 -11.70 -0.25
C ALA A 79 23.82 -11.97 1.14
N GLY A 80 23.70 -13.21 1.63
CA GLY A 80 24.07 -13.57 3.01
C GLY A 80 23.04 -13.19 4.09
N GLY A 81 21.90 -12.61 3.70
CA GLY A 81 20.75 -12.36 4.55
C GLY A 81 19.75 -13.51 4.52
N LEU A 82 18.45 -13.19 4.40
CA LEU A 82 17.37 -14.17 4.33
C LEU A 82 17.36 -14.96 3.00
N ILE A 83 18.02 -14.45 1.96
CA ILE A 83 18.08 -15.09 0.64
C ILE A 83 18.81 -16.42 0.75
N GLY A 84 18.10 -17.52 0.43
CA GLY A 84 18.65 -18.88 0.42
C GLY A 84 18.50 -19.64 1.74
N ILE A 85 18.12 -18.99 2.83
CA ILE A 85 17.91 -19.64 4.14
C ILE A 85 16.44 -19.79 4.53
N THR A 86 15.51 -19.14 3.82
CA THR A 86 14.07 -19.17 4.14
C THR A 86 13.45 -20.57 4.13
N ARG A 87 14.03 -21.51 3.37
CA ARG A 87 13.55 -22.90 3.26
C ARG A 87 14.02 -23.80 4.40
N THR A 88 14.88 -23.29 5.29
CA THR A 88 15.43 -24.03 6.43
C THR A 88 15.02 -23.33 7.71
N ASP A 89 14.01 -23.85 8.41
CA ASP A 89 13.44 -23.20 9.60
C ASP A 89 14.50 -22.88 10.66
N SER A 90 15.41 -23.81 10.96
CA SER A 90 16.50 -23.56 11.92
C SER A 90 17.42 -22.41 11.51
N ALA A 91 17.69 -22.25 10.21
CA ALA A 91 18.55 -21.17 9.72
C ALA A 91 17.82 -19.82 9.74
N ARG A 92 16.53 -19.82 9.35
CA ARG A 92 15.65 -18.66 9.45
C ARG A 92 15.53 -18.19 10.91
N ASP A 93 15.27 -19.10 11.84
CA ASP A 93 15.05 -18.77 13.25
C ASP A 93 16.32 -18.22 13.88
N LYS A 94 17.49 -18.83 13.60
CA LYS A 94 18.80 -18.27 14.01
C LYS A 94 19.03 -16.89 13.43
N TRP A 95 18.66 -16.67 12.17
CA TRP A 95 18.78 -15.35 11.54
C TRP A 95 17.90 -14.32 12.25
N CYS A 96 16.64 -14.65 12.54
CA CYS A 96 15.69 -13.78 13.25
C CYS A 96 16.16 -13.44 14.67
N LEU A 97 16.60 -14.45 15.44
CA LEU A 97 17.07 -14.27 16.81
C LEU A 97 18.31 -13.36 16.87
N ALA A 98 19.25 -13.56 15.95
CA ALA A 98 20.49 -12.77 15.92
C ALA A 98 20.37 -11.45 15.14
N TYR A 99 19.24 -11.18 14.46
CA TYR A 99 19.10 -9.99 13.61
C TYR A 99 19.27 -8.70 14.42
N ASN A 100 18.52 -8.55 15.51
CA ASN A 100 18.54 -7.32 16.32
C ASN A 100 19.92 -7.03 16.89
N GLU A 101 20.60 -8.05 17.44
CA GLU A 101 21.95 -7.89 17.98
C GLU A 101 22.99 -7.58 16.88
N ARG A 102 22.91 -8.23 15.72
CA ARG A 102 23.78 -7.89 14.58
C ARG A 102 23.56 -6.46 14.10
N SER A 103 22.31 -6.02 13.99
CA SER A 103 21.99 -4.64 13.62
C SER A 103 22.55 -3.66 14.65
N ARG A 104 22.36 -3.92 15.95
CA ARG A 104 22.92 -3.07 17.03
C ARG A 104 24.45 -2.97 16.96
N ILE A 105 25.15 -4.09 16.77
CA ILE A 105 26.61 -4.11 16.64
C ILE A 105 27.07 -3.30 15.42
N VAL A 106 26.38 -3.45 14.28
CA VAL A 106 26.68 -2.67 13.07
C VAL A 106 26.48 -1.18 13.32
N ASP A 107 25.40 -0.79 13.98
CA ASP A 107 25.11 0.61 14.30
C ASP A 107 26.16 1.20 15.27
N GLU A 108 26.53 0.46 16.32
CA GLU A 108 27.57 0.84 17.28
C GLU A 108 28.93 1.02 16.58
N ILE A 109 29.34 0.06 15.75
CA ILE A 109 30.59 0.14 14.96
C ILE A 109 30.54 1.36 14.04
N THR A 110 29.45 1.53 13.30
CA THR A 110 29.27 2.65 12.36
C THR A 110 29.36 3.99 13.08
N SER A 111 28.79 4.09 14.29
CA SER A 111 28.93 5.25 15.18
C SER A 111 30.38 5.48 15.63
N MET A 112 31.09 4.43 16.07
CA MET A 112 32.50 4.52 16.48
C MET A 112 33.40 5.05 15.36
N PHE A 113 33.11 4.71 14.10
CA PHE A 113 33.84 5.19 12.93
C PHE A 113 33.37 6.56 12.41
N GLY A 114 32.44 7.24 13.10
CA GLY A 114 31.90 8.52 12.66
C GLY A 114 31.10 8.44 11.35
N MET A 115 30.64 7.23 11.00
CA MET A 115 29.82 6.97 9.81
C MET A 115 28.33 6.91 10.13
N ALA A 116 27.95 7.10 11.40
CA ALA A 116 26.56 7.12 11.80
C ALA A 116 25.80 8.21 11.03
N ILE A 117 24.64 7.85 10.50
CA ILE A 117 23.77 8.80 9.84
C ILE A 117 23.16 9.67 10.94
N ASP A 118 23.52 10.95 10.95
CA ASP A 118 22.87 11.92 11.82
C ASP A 118 21.41 12.11 11.34
N ASP A 119 20.47 11.75 12.21
CA ASP A 119 19.04 11.93 11.99
C ASP A 119 18.63 13.42 11.95
N THR A 120 19.52 14.34 12.32
CA THR A 120 19.28 15.79 12.31
C THR A 120 19.87 16.51 11.10
N GLU A 121 20.88 15.95 10.43
CA GLU A 121 21.55 16.60 9.31
C GLU A 121 21.05 16.10 7.94
N TYR A 122 20.89 17.04 7.00
CA TYR A 122 20.58 16.77 5.61
C TYR A 122 21.85 16.27 4.92
N ALA A 123 22.03 14.95 4.83
CA ALA A 123 23.09 14.34 4.03
C ALA A 123 22.57 14.09 2.60
N PRO A 124 23.01 14.85 1.57
CA PRO A 124 22.55 14.66 0.18
C PRO A 124 22.93 13.27 -0.37
N SER A 125 23.99 12.66 0.16
CA SER A 125 24.46 11.31 -0.19
C SER A 125 23.55 10.18 0.33
N ALA A 126 22.69 10.45 1.32
CA ALA A 126 21.77 9.45 1.86
C ALA A 126 20.55 9.22 0.96
N TYR A 127 20.19 10.21 0.14
CA TYR A 127 19.02 10.15 -0.73
C TYR A 127 19.45 9.78 -2.15
N LYS A 128 19.42 8.48 -2.45
CA LYS A 128 19.76 7.96 -3.79
C LYS A 128 18.90 8.59 -4.90
N ASP A 129 17.72 9.09 -4.55
CA ASP A 129 16.77 9.66 -5.50
C ASP A 129 17.15 11.08 -5.94
N VAL A 130 17.96 11.82 -5.16
CA VAL A 130 18.50 13.13 -5.58
C VAL A 130 19.90 13.02 -6.19
N SER A 131 20.39 11.79 -6.41
CA SER A 131 21.68 11.60 -7.06
C SER A 131 21.67 12.16 -8.48
N PRO A 132 22.78 12.76 -8.97
CA PRO A 132 22.83 13.31 -10.32
C PRO A 132 22.47 12.29 -11.40
N ALA A 133 22.83 11.02 -11.19
CA ALA A 133 22.48 9.92 -12.09
C ALA A 133 20.97 9.63 -12.11
N ARG A 134 20.29 9.65 -10.95
CA ARG A 134 18.83 9.49 -10.89
C ARG A 134 18.13 10.67 -11.54
N ILE A 135 18.50 11.90 -11.19
CA ILE A 135 17.91 13.12 -11.78
C ILE A 135 18.04 13.10 -13.31
N LYS A 136 19.21 12.71 -13.83
CA LYS A 136 19.42 12.57 -15.28
C LYS A 136 18.47 11.56 -15.90
N ARG A 137 18.36 10.36 -15.32
CA ARG A 137 17.46 9.31 -15.81
C ARG A 137 15.99 9.75 -15.76
N ASP A 138 15.57 10.34 -14.66
CA ASP A 138 14.18 10.79 -14.49
C ASP A 138 13.85 11.89 -15.51
N ARG A 139 14.80 12.80 -15.79
CA ARG A 139 14.65 13.80 -16.85
C ARG A 139 14.53 13.15 -18.23
N GLU A 140 15.38 12.16 -18.54
CA GLU A 140 15.31 11.42 -19.80
C GLU A 140 13.99 10.66 -19.94
N ASP A 141 13.49 10.06 -18.87
CA ASP A 141 12.22 9.32 -18.88
C ASP A 141 11.01 10.25 -19.01
N VAL A 142 11.04 11.42 -18.34
CA VAL A 142 10.03 12.48 -18.56
C VAL A 142 10.05 12.95 -20.01
N GLN A 143 11.22 13.15 -20.61
CA GLN A 143 11.31 13.55 -22.02
C GLN A 143 10.72 12.47 -22.94
N LYS A 144 11.06 11.19 -22.72
CA LYS A 144 10.47 10.08 -23.49
C LYS A 144 8.95 10.04 -23.35
N LEU A 145 8.43 10.25 -22.13
CA LEU A 145 6.99 10.30 -21.89
C LEU A 145 6.36 11.47 -22.65
N GLN A 146 6.92 12.67 -22.56
CA GLN A 146 6.44 13.83 -23.30
C GLN A 146 6.44 13.59 -24.82
N GLU A 147 7.52 13.02 -25.37
CA GLU A 147 7.60 12.68 -26.79
C GLU A 147 6.51 11.69 -27.20
N LYS A 148 6.24 10.66 -26.39
CA LYS A 148 5.17 9.68 -26.66
C LYS A 148 3.78 10.31 -26.54
N LEU A 149 3.53 11.05 -25.46
CA LEU A 149 2.23 11.67 -25.18
C LEU A 149 1.87 12.70 -26.25
N SER A 150 2.84 13.52 -26.68
CA SER A 150 2.68 14.48 -27.78
C SER A 150 2.49 13.80 -29.13
N ARG A 151 3.23 12.71 -29.41
CA ARG A 151 3.06 11.93 -30.65
C ARG A 151 1.63 11.40 -30.80
N PHE A 152 1.00 11.02 -29.70
CA PHE A 152 -0.36 10.50 -29.68
C PHE A 152 -1.40 11.59 -29.39
N THR A 153 -1.00 12.86 -29.38
CA THR A 153 -1.86 14.02 -29.13
C THR A 153 -2.75 13.86 -27.90
N ILE A 154 -2.32 13.11 -26.87
CA ILE A 154 -3.19 12.65 -25.76
C ILE A 154 -3.80 13.83 -24.97
N PHE A 155 -3.11 14.97 -24.91
CA PHE A 155 -3.56 16.16 -24.17
C PHE A 155 -3.90 17.34 -25.07
N ASP A 156 -3.97 17.15 -26.39
CA ASP A 156 -4.37 18.22 -27.30
C ASP A 156 -5.90 18.37 -27.25
N SER A 157 -6.36 19.44 -26.59
CA SER A 157 -7.78 19.69 -26.36
C SER A 157 -8.55 20.00 -27.63
N GLU A 158 -7.89 20.47 -28.70
CA GLU A 158 -8.54 20.79 -29.97
C GLU A 158 -8.81 19.53 -30.81
N SER A 159 -7.88 18.57 -30.78
CA SER A 159 -8.02 17.30 -31.51
C SER A 159 -8.75 16.21 -30.72
N ASN A 160 -8.87 16.32 -29.39
CA ASN A 160 -9.68 15.42 -28.54
C ASN A 160 -10.98 16.05 -28.03
N ALA A 161 -11.57 17.01 -28.76
CA ALA A 161 -12.82 17.66 -28.37
C ALA A 161 -14.07 16.74 -28.43
N GLY A 162 -13.90 15.46 -28.79
CA GLY A 162 -14.97 14.46 -28.85
C GLY A 162 -15.21 13.78 -27.50
N ASP A 163 -16.44 13.32 -27.28
CA ASP A 163 -16.84 12.48 -26.12
C ASP A 163 -16.31 11.04 -26.22
N GLU A 164 -15.34 10.78 -27.08
CA GLU A 164 -14.84 9.43 -27.38
C GLU A 164 -13.76 9.01 -26.38
N LEU A 165 -13.93 7.82 -25.80
CA LEU A 165 -12.96 7.26 -24.87
C LEU A 165 -11.93 6.45 -25.67
N THR A 166 -10.64 6.71 -25.48
CA THR A 166 -9.57 6.08 -26.27
C THR A 166 -8.60 5.32 -25.36
N CYS A 167 -8.17 4.14 -25.77
CA CYS A 167 -7.14 3.38 -25.07
C CYS A 167 -5.77 4.05 -25.25
N LEU A 168 -5.12 4.48 -24.16
CA LEU A 168 -3.82 5.17 -24.23
C LEU A 168 -2.69 4.32 -24.83
N MET A 169 -2.78 2.99 -24.77
CA MET A 169 -1.73 2.10 -25.28
C MET A 169 -1.89 1.84 -26.78
N THR A 170 -3.11 1.56 -27.23
CA THR A 170 -3.39 1.14 -28.62
C THR A 170 -3.91 2.28 -29.49
N MET A 171 -4.36 3.37 -28.87
CA MET A 171 -5.08 4.47 -29.51
C MET A 171 -6.40 4.05 -30.17
N ASP A 172 -6.92 2.87 -29.82
CA ASP A 172 -8.22 2.43 -30.30
C ASP A 172 -9.34 3.09 -29.52
N LEU A 173 -10.45 3.35 -30.21
CA LEU A 173 -11.70 3.78 -29.58
C LEU A 173 -12.21 2.66 -28.67
N ALA A 174 -12.50 3.03 -27.43
CA ALA A 174 -13.15 2.15 -26.50
C ALA A 174 -14.54 1.81 -27.04
N PRO A 175 -14.90 0.52 -27.13
CA PRO A 175 -16.24 0.10 -27.51
C PRO A 175 -17.30 0.78 -26.64
N GLU A 176 -18.45 1.09 -27.23
CA GLU A 176 -19.53 1.83 -26.56
C GLU A 176 -20.03 1.11 -25.29
N ASN A 177 -19.95 -0.22 -25.24
CA ASN A 177 -20.27 -0.98 -24.03
C ASN A 177 -19.26 -0.73 -22.89
N ILE A 178 -17.97 -0.55 -23.21
CA ILE A 178 -16.91 -0.25 -22.22
C ILE A 178 -17.04 1.20 -21.74
N LYS A 179 -17.30 2.14 -22.65
CA LYS A 179 -17.56 3.55 -22.29
C LYS A 179 -18.76 3.67 -21.36
N ASN A 180 -19.88 3.02 -21.70
CA ASN A 180 -21.07 3.02 -20.85
C ASN A 180 -20.82 2.32 -19.50
N ALA A 181 -20.09 1.20 -19.48
CA ALA A 181 -19.71 0.52 -18.24
C ALA A 181 -18.90 1.45 -17.31
N LEU A 182 -17.89 2.15 -17.83
CA LEU A 182 -17.08 3.10 -17.07
C LEU A 182 -17.89 4.29 -16.53
N LEU A 183 -18.77 4.87 -17.34
CA LEU A 183 -19.58 6.03 -16.94
C LEU A 183 -20.68 5.67 -15.92
N THR A 184 -21.16 4.42 -15.93
CA THR A 184 -22.21 3.95 -15.01
C THR A 184 -21.65 3.24 -13.78
N ALA A 185 -20.35 2.94 -13.73
CA ALA A 185 -19.74 2.18 -12.63
C ALA A 185 -19.91 2.83 -11.24
N GLU A 186 -19.95 4.16 -11.14
CA GLU A 186 -20.17 4.87 -9.87
C GLU A 186 -21.63 4.86 -9.41
N THR A 187 -22.58 4.88 -10.37
CA THR A 187 -24.02 5.01 -10.11
C THR A 187 -24.75 3.67 -10.07
N MET A 188 -24.12 2.60 -10.57
CA MET A 188 -24.60 1.25 -10.37
C MET A 188 -24.52 0.92 -8.88
N GLU A 189 -25.70 0.83 -8.23
CA GLU A 189 -25.83 0.11 -6.96
C GLU A 189 -25.07 -1.21 -7.05
N ILE A 190 -24.44 -1.63 -5.95
CA ILE A 190 -23.80 -2.95 -5.85
C ILE A 190 -24.91 -4.02 -5.94
N LYS A 191 -25.40 -4.24 -7.15
CA LYS A 191 -26.44 -5.20 -7.51
C LYS A 191 -25.73 -6.50 -7.83
N ASP A 192 -25.40 -7.30 -6.82
CA ASP A 192 -25.56 -8.74 -7.03
C ASP A 192 -25.54 -9.63 -5.79
N GLN A 193 -26.27 -10.73 -5.95
CA GLN A 193 -26.55 -11.85 -5.07
C GLN A 193 -25.30 -12.57 -4.51
N ARG A 194 -24.09 -12.15 -4.88
CA ARG A 194 -22.81 -12.67 -4.34
C ARG A 194 -22.50 -12.18 -2.92
N ILE A 195 -23.14 -11.09 -2.48
CA ILE A 195 -23.10 -10.60 -1.09
C ILE A 195 -23.84 -11.57 -0.13
N CYS A 196 -24.61 -12.54 -0.64
CA CYS A 196 -25.29 -13.54 0.19
C CYS A 196 -24.30 -14.36 1.06
N GLY A 197 -23.04 -14.50 0.64
CA GLY A 197 -21.98 -15.12 1.45
C GLY A 197 -21.41 -14.24 2.58
N ILE A 198 -21.68 -12.93 2.59
CA ILE A 198 -21.15 -11.99 3.61
C ILE A 198 -21.84 -12.23 4.96
N LYS A 199 -23.11 -12.66 4.99
CA LYS A 199 -23.77 -13.06 6.25
C LYS A 199 -23.10 -14.29 6.86
N ASP A 200 -22.71 -15.26 6.05
CA ASP A 200 -21.99 -16.46 6.50
C ASP A 200 -20.54 -16.14 6.92
N LEU A 201 -19.85 -15.24 6.22
CA LEU A 201 -18.48 -14.82 6.55
C LEU A 201 -18.41 -13.95 7.81
N GLN A 202 -19.33 -13.00 8.01
CA GLN A 202 -19.42 -12.24 9.26
C GLN A 202 -19.76 -13.14 10.45
N THR A 203 -20.62 -14.15 10.25
CA THR A 203 -20.93 -15.14 11.28
C THR A 203 -19.71 -16.01 11.60
N ARG A 204 -18.97 -16.48 10.59
CA ARG A 204 -17.73 -17.25 10.76
C ARG A 204 -16.60 -16.43 11.39
N HIS A 205 -16.41 -15.17 11.03
CA HIS A 205 -15.41 -14.29 11.63
C HIS A 205 -15.74 -13.98 13.10
N ARG A 206 -17.01 -13.66 13.41
CA ARG A 206 -17.46 -13.48 14.81
C ARG A 206 -17.33 -14.76 15.65
N LEU A 207 -17.54 -15.94 15.05
CA LEU A 207 -17.31 -17.23 15.72
C LEU A 207 -15.82 -17.51 15.94
N SER A 208 -14.96 -17.21 14.96
CA SER A 208 -13.51 -17.38 15.07
C SER A 208 -12.91 -16.49 16.15
N CYS A 209 -13.26 -15.20 16.19
CA CYS A 209 -12.80 -14.29 17.24
C CYS A 209 -13.31 -14.68 18.64
N LYS A 210 -14.54 -15.24 18.75
CA LYS A 210 -15.06 -15.76 20.02
C LYS A 210 -14.29 -17.00 20.49
N ILE A 211 -13.93 -17.91 19.58
CA ILE A 211 -13.17 -19.13 19.92
C ILE A 211 -11.75 -18.77 20.38
N GLU A 212 -11.07 -17.84 19.72
CA GLU A 212 -9.73 -17.38 20.15
C GLU A 212 -9.76 -16.62 21.48
N THR A 213 -10.83 -15.85 21.74
CA THR A 213 -11.01 -15.16 23.03
C THR A 213 -11.25 -16.16 24.18
N VAL A 214 -12.02 -17.23 23.95
CA VAL A 214 -12.23 -18.28 24.97
C VAL A 214 -10.94 -19.06 25.26
N HIS A 215 -10.10 -19.29 24.25
CA HIS A 215 -8.82 -19.99 24.44
C HIS A 215 -7.77 -19.18 25.21
N ARG A 216 -7.84 -17.84 25.19
CA ARG A 216 -6.95 -16.96 25.99
C ARG A 216 -7.40 -16.77 27.44
N VAL A 217 -8.64 -17.06 27.78
CA VAL A 217 -9.17 -16.92 29.16
C VAL A 217 -8.98 -18.21 29.96
N LEU A 218 -8.64 -19.33 29.31
CA LEU A 218 -8.49 -20.65 29.94
C LEU A 218 -7.03 -21.14 30.07
N HIS A 219 -6.04 -20.26 29.92
CA HIS A 219 -4.62 -20.56 30.17
C HIS A 219 -3.94 -19.50 31.03
#